data_AF-A0A955JKU6-F1
#
_entry.id   AF-A0A955JKU6-F1
#
_cell.length_a   1.000
_cell.length_b   1.000
_cell.length_c   1.000
_cell.angle_alpha   90.00
_cell.angle_beta   90.00
_cell.angle_gamma   90.00
#
_symmetry.space_group_name_H-M   'P 1'
#
loop_
_entity.id
_entity.type
_entity.pdbx_description
1 polymer ?
#
loop_
_entity_poly.entity_id
_entity_poly.type
_entity_poly.pdbx_seq_one_letter_code
_entity_poly.pdbx_strand_id
1 'polypeptide(L)' 'MIEVTRKDGKESAESLIRRFNRRVQQSGLVLTVKQGQYFEKPVSKRERRQKAIVRTQRKAMKLKKIKLGQR' A
#
# COMPACT_ATOMS: atom_id res chain seq x y z
N MET A 1 12.70 -0.82 -13.17
CA MET A 1 11.86 -0.77 -14.38
C MET A 1 10.76 -1.82 -14.24
N ILE A 2 9.49 -1.45 -14.40
CA ILE A 2 8.37 -2.40 -14.28
C ILE A 2 7.95 -2.75 -15.69
N GLU A 3 8.17 -4.00 -16.07
CA GLU A 3 7.80 -4.51 -17.38
C GLU A 3 6.84 -5.69 -17.23
N VAL A 4 5.91 -5.80 -18.17
CA VAL A 4 4.95 -6.90 -18.24
C VAL A 4 4.88 -7.33 -19.70
N THR A 5 5.42 -8.51 -19.98
CA THR A 5 5.36 -9.14 -21.30
C THR A 5 4.05 -9.92 -21.47
N ARG A 6 3.57 -10.02 -22.71
CA ARG A 6 2.49 -10.94 -23.07
C ARG A 6 2.97 -12.37 -22.86
N LYS A 7 2.18 -13.17 -22.15
CA LYS A 7 2.52 -14.57 -21.87
C LYS A 7 2.05 -15.49 -22.99
N ASP A 8 0.83 -15.26 -23.48
CA ASP A 8 0.21 -16.06 -24.54
C ASP A 8 -0.27 -15.14 -25.67
N GLY A 9 -0.22 -15.63 -26.91
CA GLY A 9 -0.75 -14.91 -28.08
C GLY A 9 -2.26 -14.66 -28.02
N LYS A 10 -2.97 -15.28 -27.08
CA LYS A 10 -4.42 -15.13 -26.85
C LYS A 10 -4.77 -14.17 -25.70
N GLU A 11 -3.80 -13.52 -25.04
CA GLU A 11 -4.11 -12.53 -24.01
C GLU A 11 -4.75 -11.27 -24.63
N SER A 12 -5.95 -10.92 -24.14
CA SER A 12 -6.57 -9.62 -24.43
C SER A 12 -5.68 -8.47 -23.94
N ALA A 13 -5.65 -7.38 -24.71
CA ALA A 13 -4.93 -6.16 -24.34
C ALA A 13 -5.35 -5.60 -22.97
N GLU A 14 -6.62 -5.74 -22.60
CA GLU A 14 -7.13 -5.27 -21.31
C GLU A 14 -6.55 -6.05 -20.13
N SER A 15 -6.41 -7.37 -20.27
CA SER A 15 -5.81 -8.23 -19.25
C SER A 15 -4.35 -7.85 -19.00
N LEU A 16 -3.61 -7.53 -20.07
CA LEU A 16 -2.23 -7.06 -19.99
C LEU A 16 -2.13 -5.74 -19.21
N ILE A 17 -2.99 -4.77 -19.50
CA ILE A 17 -3.04 -3.48 -18.79
C ILE A 17 -3.38 -3.68 -17.31
N ARG A 18 -4.34 -4.55 -16.98
CA ARG A 18 -4.69 -4.86 -15.58
C ARG A 18 -3.51 -5.47 -14.82
N ARG A 19 -2.77 -6.39 -15.44
CA ARG A 19 -1.54 -6.96 -14.85
C ARG A 19 -0.47 -5.90 -14.62
N PHE A 20 -0.27 -5.03 -15.61
CA PHE A 20 0.66 -3.90 -15.49
C PHE A 20 0.28 -2.99 -14.32
N ASN A 21 -0.98 -2.55 -14.25
CA ASN A 21 -1.47 -1.70 -13.15
C ASN A 21 -1.29 -2.36 -11.78
N ARG A 22 -1.60 -3.66 -11.66
CA ARG A 22 -1.36 -4.41 -10.42
C ARG A 22 0.12 -4.45 -10.06
N ARG A 23 1.02 -4.68 -11.02
CA ARG A 23 2.47 -4.68 -10.81
C ARG A 23 2.99 -3.29 -10.40
N VAL A 24 2.48 -2.23 -11.02
CA VAL A 24 2.78 -0.84 -10.64
C VAL A 24 2.33 -0.55 -9.21
N GLN A 25 1.11 -0.93 -8.84
CA GLN A 25 0.62 -0.74 -7.47
C GLN A 25 1.43 -1.55 -6.45
N GLN A 26 1.73 -2.82 -6.74
CA GLN A 26 2.54 -3.68 -5.87
C GLN A 26 3.97 -3.19 -5.70
N SER A 27 4.55 -2.59 -6.74
CA SER A 27 5.91 -2.03 -6.67
C SER A 27 6.05 -0.88 -5.67
N GLY A 28 4.94 -0.24 -5.30
CA GLY A 28 4.95 0.93 -4.42
C GLY A 28 5.58 2.18 -5.03
N LEU A 29 5.99 2.16 -6.31
CA LEU A 29 6.70 3.28 -6.95
C LEU A 29 5.95 4.60 -6.85
N VAL A 30 4.63 4.58 -7.05
CA VAL A 30 3.77 5.77 -6.91
C VAL A 30 3.81 6.33 -5.49
N LEU A 31 3.84 5.46 -4.48
CA LEU A 31 3.92 5.86 -3.07
C LEU A 31 5.28 6.48 -2.76
N THR A 32 6.36 5.84 -3.21
CA THR A 32 7.73 6.33 -3.01
C THR A 32 7.93 7.70 -3.63
N VAL A 33 7.47 7.89 -4.87
CA VAL A 33 7.55 9.18 -5.56
C VAL A 33 6.76 10.22 -4.78
N LYS A 34 5.50 9.94 -4.40
CA LYS A 34 4.67 10.86 -3.62
C LYS A 34 5.28 11.23 -2.26
N GLN A 35 5.90 10.28 -1.56
CA GLN A 35 6.58 10.54 -0.30
C GLN A 35 7.84 11.40 -0.46
N GLY A 36 8.55 11.25 -1.59
CA GLY A 36 9.74 12.03 -1.91
C GLY A 36 9.50 13.37 -2.62
N GLN A 37 8.24 13.75 -2.87
CA GLN A 37 7.91 15.01 -3.57
C GLN A 37 8.31 16.25 -2.78
N TYR A 38 8.36 16.16 -1.45
CA TYR A 38 8.67 17.28 -0.56
C TYR A 38 9.69 16.84 0.51
N PHE A 39 10.42 17.81 1.05
CA PHE A 39 11.32 17.55 2.18
C PHE A 39 10.51 17.29 3.46
N GLU A 40 10.80 16.17 4.12
CA GLU A 40 10.27 15.85 5.44
C GLU A 40 11.42 15.76 6.47
N LYS A 41 11.21 16.34 7.66
CA LYS A 41 12.14 16.19 8.78
C LYS A 41 12.17 14.73 9.26
N PRO A 42 13.33 14.21 9.72
CA PRO A 42 13.40 12.86 10.27
C PRO A 42 12.49 12.72 11.50
N VAL A 43 11.79 11.58 11.59
CA VAL A 43 10.77 11.33 12.63
C VAL A 43 11.41 11.32 14.02
N SER A 44 10.87 12.14 14.92
CA SER A 44 11.32 12.21 16.32
C SER A 44 10.95 10.94 17.12
N LYS A 45 11.62 10.72 18.26
CA LYS A 45 11.31 9.58 19.15
C LYS A 45 9.85 9.61 19.65
N ARG A 46 9.32 10.81 19.95
CA ARG A 46 7.95 11.00 20.44
C ARG A 46 6.92 10.68 19.36
N GLU A 47 7.11 11.19 18.15
CA GLU A 47 6.20 10.91 17.01
C GLU A 47 6.19 9.43 16.64
N ARG A 48 7.36 8.78 16.66
CA ARG A 48 7.46 7.33 16.44
C ARG A 48 6.66 6.54 17.47
N ARG A 49 6.76 6.91 18.75
CA ARG A 49 5.98 6.30 19.84
C ARG A 49 4.48 6.53 19.64
N GLN A 50 4.07 7.75 19.31
CA GLN A 50 2.67 8.08 19.07
C GLN A 50 2.08 7.29 17.89
N LYS A 51 2.80 7.21 16.77
CA LYS A 51 2.39 6.40 15.60
C LYS A 51 2.22 4.92 15.98
N ALA A 52 3.10 4.38 16.83
CA ALA A 52 2.98 3.01 17.33
C ALA A 52 1.74 2.80 18.20
N ILE A 53 1.44 3.72 19.12
CA ILE A 53 0.24 3.68 19.98
C ILE A 53 -1.04 3.73 19.13
N VAL A 54 -1.11 4.64 18.16
CA VAL A 54 -2.28 4.73 17.27
C VAL A 54 -2.46 3.44 16.47
N ARG A 55 -1.36 2.81 16.02
CA ARG A 55 -1.41 1.52 15.31
C ARG A 55 -1.96 0.41 16.19
N THR A 56 -1.55 0.32 17.46
CA THR A 56 -2.06 -0.71 18.39
C THR A 56 -3.53 -0.47 18.72
N GLN A 57 -3.93 0.77 18.97
CA GLN A 57 -5.34 1.15 19.20
C GLN A 57 -6.23 0.76 18.01
N ARG A 58 -5.82 1.10 16.78
CA ARG A 58 -6.57 0.72 15.56
C ARG A 58 -6.70 -0.80 15.41
N LYS A 59 -5.65 -1.55 15.73
CA LYS A 59 -5.69 -3.02 15.71
C LYS A 59 -6.67 -3.57 16.76
N ALA A 60 -6.66 -3.03 17.96
CA ALA A 60 -7.59 -3.41 19.03
C ALA A 60 -9.05 -3.09 18.67
N MET A 61 -9.31 -1.90 18.12
CA MET A 61 -10.63 -1.50 17.65
C MET A 61 -11.15 -2.41 16.54
N LYS A 62 -10.30 -2.74 15.55
CA LYS A 62 -10.65 -3.70 14.50
C LYS A 62 -11.01 -5.07 15.08
N LEU A 63 -10.22 -5.58 16.03
CA LEU A 63 -10.49 -6.87 16.66
C LEU A 63 -11.80 -6.86 17.46
N LYS A 64 -12.07 -5.77 18.19
CA LYS A 64 -13.33 -5.61 18.93
C LYS A 64 -14.54 -5.62 18.00
N LYS A 65 -14.48 -4.90 16.87
CA LYS A 65 -15.53 -4.90 15.85
C LYS A 65 -15.81 -6.30 15.32
N ILE A 66 -14.74 -7.02 14.94
CA ILE A 66 -14.84 -8.42 14.49
C ILE A 66 -15.50 -9.32 15.55
N LYS A 67 -15.10 -9.19 16.82
CA LYS A 67 -15.69 -9.96 17.93
C LYS A 67 -17.18 -9.66 18.15
N LEU A 68 -17.60 -8.43 17.91
CA LEU A 68 -19.00 -7.99 18.04
C LEU A 68 -19.84 -8.30 16.79
N GLY A 69 -19.27 -8.96 15.77
CA GLY A 69 -19.96 -9.22 14.50
C GLY A 69 -20.23 -7.96 13.68
N GLN A 70 -19.71 -6.80 14.11
CA GLN A 70 -19.86 -5.53 13.43
C GLN A 70 -18.74 -5.43 12.38
N ARG A 71 -19.12 -5.41 11.11
CA ARG A 71 -18.19 -5.19 9.99
C ARG A 71 -17.65 -3.76 9.99
#